data_AF-A0A8C6UZ94-F1
#
_entry.id   AF-A0A8C6UZ94-F1
#
_cell.length_a   1.000
_cell.length_b   1.000
_cell.length_c   1.000
_cell.angle_alpha   90.00
_cell.angle_beta   90.00
_cell.angle_gamma   90.00
#
_symmetry.space_group_name_H-M   'P 1'
#
loop_
_entity.id
_entity.type
_entity.pdbx_description
1 polymer ?
#
loop_
_entity_poly.entity_id
_entity_poly.type
_entity_poly.pdbx_seq_one_letter_code
_entity_poly.pdbx_strand_id
1 'polypeptide(L)' 'MKVTVSFGQTGIVVPCKDGWTVRDLIQQATQRYRKLLEQVRNSQFMSNVHFRPYTSTKGVNL' A
#
# COMPACT_ATOMS: atom_id res chain seq x y z
N MET A 1 -16.94 6.22 1.25
CA MET A 1 -15.87 6.27 2.29
C MET A 1 -14.52 5.95 1.65
N LYS A 2 -13.42 6.59 2.04
CA LYS A 2 -12.05 6.26 1.57
C LYS A 2 -11.10 6.21 2.77
N VAL A 3 -10.16 5.28 2.74
CA VAL A 3 -9.14 5.11 3.78
C VAL A 3 -7.76 5.19 3.15
N THR A 4 -6.78 5.62 3.93
CA THR A 4 -5.38 5.65 3.51
C THR A 4 -4.65 4.54 4.24
N VAL A 5 -4.01 3.65 3.48
CA VAL A 5 -3.15 2.60 4.01
C VAL A 5 -1.71 3.01 3.77
N SER A 6 -0.93 3.11 4.85
CA SER A 6 0.46 3.53 4.79
C SER A 6 1.39 2.32 4.70
N PHE A 7 2.12 2.20 3.60
CA PHE A 7 3.22 1.25 3.43
C PHE A 7 4.55 1.95 3.68
N GLY A 8 5.01 1.94 4.94
CA GLY A 8 6.18 2.73 5.34
C GLY A 8 5.92 4.22 5.10
N GLN A 9 6.69 4.82 4.18
CA GLN A 9 6.53 6.23 3.81
C GLN A 9 5.55 6.44 2.64
N THR A 10 5.06 5.39 1.99
CA THR A 10 4.13 5.49 0.86
C THR A 10 2.67 5.36 1.31
N GLY A 11 1.88 6.43 1.16
CA GLY A 11 0.43 6.40 1.41
C GLY A 11 -0.35 5.92 0.19
N ILE A 12 -1.19 4.90 0.35
CA ILE A 12 -2.07 4.38 -0.70
C ILE A 12 -3.53 4.61 -0.32
N VAL A 13 -4.25 5.39 -1.13
CA VAL A 13 -5.67 5.65 -0.92
C VAL A 13 -6.50 4.52 -1.52
N VAL A 14 -7.35 3.91 -0.69
CA VAL A 14 -8.26 2.83 -1.08
C VAL A 14 -9.71 3.25 -0.81
N PRO A 15 -10.60 3.17 -1.82
CA PRO A 15 -12.01 3.37 -1.58
C PRO A 15 -12.57 2.20 -0.76
N CYS A 16 -13.36 2.50 0.26
CA CYS A 16 -14.10 1.46 0.99
C CYS A 16 -15.41 1.17 0.27
N LYS A 17 -15.71 -0.11 0.10
CA LYS A 17 -17.03 -0.60 -0.32
C LYS A 17 -17.66 -1.37 0.83
N ASP A 18 -18.98 -1.40 0.88
CA ASP A 18 -19.72 -2.21 1.85
C ASP A 18 -19.36 -3.69 1.75
N GLY A 19 -19.21 -4.33 2.91
CA GLY A 19 -18.80 -5.74 3.01
C GLY A 19 -17.29 -5.99 2.88
N TRP A 20 -16.45 -4.97 2.73
CA TRP A 20 -14.99 -5.14 2.72
C TRP A 20 -14.42 -5.26 4.12
N THR A 21 -13.66 -6.32 4.35
CA THR A 21 -12.92 -6.50 5.59
C THR A 21 -11.60 -5.73 5.56
N VAL A 22 -10.96 -5.57 6.73
CA VAL A 22 -9.60 -5.00 6.81
C VAL A 22 -8.62 -5.75 5.91
N ARG A 23 -8.80 -7.08 5.75
CA ARG A 23 -7.99 -7.89 4.84
C ARG A 23 -8.18 -7.49 3.38
N ASP A 24 -9.41 -7.24 2.95
CA ASP A 24 -9.70 -6.77 1.59
C ASP A 24 -9.07 -5.40 1.33
N LEU A 25 -9.13 -4.50 2.31
CA LEU A 25 -8.50 -3.18 2.24
C LEU A 25 -6.98 -3.30 2.09
N ILE A 26 -6.32 -4.15 2.88
CA ILE A 26 -4.87 -4.41 2.78
C ILE A 26 -4.54 -5.01 1.42
N GLN A 27 -5.35 -5.94 0.91
CA GLN A 27 -5.11 -6.60 -0.38
C GLN A 27 -5.23 -5.60 -1.55
N GLN A 28 -6.26 -4.75 -1.53
CA GLN A 28 -6.44 -3.67 -2.50
C GLN A 28 -5.30 -2.65 -2.44
N ALA A 29 -4.92 -2.25 -1.23
CA ALA A 29 -3.80 -1.35 -1.00
C ALA A 29 -2.48 -1.95 -1.53
N THR A 30 -2.25 -3.25 -1.31
CA THR A 30 -1.06 -3.98 -1.76
C THR A 30 -1.01 -4.06 -3.28
N GLN A 31 -2.14 -4.34 -3.95
CA GLN A 31 -2.21 -4.34 -5.41
C GLN A 31 -1.87 -2.97 -6.00
N ARG A 32 -2.40 -1.89 -5.42
CA ARG A 32 -2.08 -0.53 -5.86
C ARG A 32 -0.64 -0.15 -5.59
N TYR A 33 -0.10 -0.54 -4.43
CA TYR A 33 1.30 -0.33 -4.09
C TYR A 33 2.23 -1.01 -5.10
N ARG A 34 1.97 -2.27 -5.47
CA ARG A 34 2.76 -3.00 -6.49
C ARG A 34 2.74 -2.31 -7.86
N LYS A 35 1.57 -1.88 -8.34
CA LYS A 35 1.48 -1.15 -9.61
C LYS A 35 2.26 0.15 -9.59
N LEU A 36 2.21 0.87 -8.47
CA LEU A 36 3.00 2.09 -8.28
C LEU A 36 4.50 1.77 -8.31
N LEU A 37 4.94 0.69 -7.65
CA LEU A 37 6.33 0.23 -7.72
C LEU A 37 6.77 -0.17 -9.12
N GLU A 38 5.91 -0.85 -9.89
CA GLU A 38 6.20 -1.21 -11.28
C GLU A 38 6.35 0.04 -12.15
N GLN A 39 5.49 1.05 -11.96
CA GLN A 39 5.62 2.33 -12.64
C GLN A 39 6.90 3.08 -12.23
N VAL A 40 7.24 3.11 -10.94
CA VAL A 40 8.47 3.74 -10.44
C VAL A 40 9.72 2.99 -10.90
N ARG A 41 9.68 1.66 -11.05
CA ARG A 41 10.81 0.87 -11.58
C ARG A 41 10.98 1.02 -13.08
N ASN A 42 9.88 1.20 -13.82
CA ASN A 42 9.90 1.37 -15.26
C ASN A 42 10.20 2.82 -15.68
N SER A 43 9.91 3.78 -14.80
CA SER A 43 10.40 5.15 -14.93
C SER A 43 11.83 5.20 -14.38
N GLN A 44 12.81 5.29 -15.29
CA GLN A 44 14.26 5.19 -15.09
C GLN A 44 14.92 6.23 -14.14
N PHE A 45 14.28 6.66 -13.05
CA PHE A 45 14.91 7.49 -12.03
C PHE A 45 15.14 6.71 -10.73
N MET A 46 16.40 6.31 -10.59
CA MET A 46 17.02 5.69 -9.44
C MET A 46 16.62 6.38 -8.13
N SER A 47 16.08 5.63 -7.17
CA SER A 47 16.45 5.80 -5.77
C SER A 47 16.20 4.52 -4.99
N ASN A 48 17.13 4.24 -4.10
CA ASN A 48 17.32 3.00 -3.35
C ASN A 48 16.14 2.69 -2.40
N VAL A 49 15.01 2.21 -2.93
CA VAL A 49 13.93 1.71 -2.08
C VAL A 49 14.32 0.32 -1.57
N HIS A 50 14.90 0.30 -0.37
CA HIS A 50 15.21 -0.93 0.35
C HIS A 50 13.90 -1.60 0.79
N PHE A 51 13.52 -2.66 0.09
CA PHE A 51 12.22 -3.30 0.24
C PHE A 51 12.23 -4.23 1.46
N ARG A 52 11.71 -3.75 2.60
CA ARG A 52 11.42 -4.64 3.73
C ARG A 52 10.09 -5.34 3.47
N PRO A 53 10.03 -6.69 3.49
CA PRO A 53 8.75 -7.39 3.45
C PRO A 53 7.90 -6.92 4.64
N TYR A 54 6.63 -6.63 4.37
CA TYR A 54 5.67 -6.19 5.39
C TYR A 54 5.54 -7.30 6.45
N THR A 55 6.25 -7.15 7.56
CA THR A 55 5.98 -7.94 8.77
C THR A 55 4.82 -7.24 9.46
N SER A 56 3.75 -7.98 9.76
CA SER A 56 2.57 -7.44 10.46
C SER A 56 2.97 -7.03 11.88
N THR A 57 3.61 -5.88 12.03
CA THR A 57 3.81 -5.22 13.32
C THR A 57 2.57 -4.37 13.55
N LYS A 58 1.82 -4.72 14.60
CA LYS A 58 0.59 -4.06 15.03
C LYS A 58 0.79 -2.55 15.05
N GLY A 59 0.13 -1.88 14.12
CA GLY A 59 0.18 -0.42 13.96
C GLY A 59 -0.95 0.04 13.04
N VAL A 60 -2.15 -0.53 13.23
CA VAL A 60 -3.38 0.04 12.68
C VAL A 60 -3.77 1.14 13.64
N ASN A 61 -3.27 2.36 13.45
CA ASN A 61 -3.96 3.52 13.98
C ASN A 61 -5.15 3.76 13.05
N LEU A 62 -6.32 3.37 13.55
CA LEU A 62 -7.63 3.71 13.00
C LEU A 62 -7.83 5.23 13.05
#